data_AF-A0A2T4VD77-F1
#
_entry.id   AF-A0A2T4VD77-F1
#
_cell.length_a   1.000
_cell.length_b   1.000
_cell.length_c   1.000
_cell.angle_alpha   90.00
_cell.angle_beta   90.00
_cell.angle_gamma   90.00
#
_symmetry.space_group_name_H-M   'P 1'
#
loop_
_entity.id
_entity.type
_entity.pdbx_description
1 polymer ?
#
loop_
_entity_poly.entity_id
_entity_poly.type
_entity_poly.pdbx_seq_one_letter_code
_entity_poly.pdbx_strand_id
1 'polypeptide(L)'
;MPTRSDSGSRCPLELLGVGRGRRVFNIHNGKPSNHRQLPELRPKHLHRINQLFVLMDVLPGGRDGPDALQAERHALFGHMIGLNQAACRRASQPRGSTRPSQCDSHMWRVWACLVPILGRSHGRFPIPGGGGSTHAVSSGNSMASNPSTVDLGSPAELERRLALIPPGDTARGYFFNCALEPIRMLGDAEALERCLETSGREEFTAFFNYPISTLLPLLYTAAWALRESSGSFEEALRQLGKHVAKHFLANPVGRALLMLAAKSPTQLVNGLPAAYRTGWGHGRGAVKWTGLNQCAAFIHGNVIPYPYFEGVFLEVFQAAGATGLKVTGRQVGPADTDYDISWS
;
A
#
# COMPACT_ATOMS: atom_id res chain seq x y z
N MET A 1 -33.67 69.01 -12.46
CA MET A 1 -33.88 68.53 -13.85
C MET A 1 -33.06 69.40 -14.79
N PRO A 2 -32.66 68.94 -15.99
CA PRO A 2 -32.98 67.65 -16.63
C PRO A 2 -31.73 66.71 -16.66
N THR A 3 -31.88 65.38 -16.54
CA THR A 3 -31.73 64.33 -17.59
C THR A 3 -30.40 64.26 -18.35
N ARG A 4 -29.89 63.13 -18.87
CA ARG A 4 -30.09 61.65 -18.74
C ARG A 4 -29.34 61.05 -19.95
N SER A 5 -28.69 59.87 -19.83
CA SER A 5 -28.25 59.00 -20.95
C SER A 5 -27.25 59.66 -21.94
N ASP A 6 -26.55 58.99 -22.87
CA ASP A 6 -26.35 57.55 -23.13
C ASP A 6 -25.00 57.32 -23.84
N SER A 7 -24.60 56.05 -23.99
CA SER A 7 -23.64 55.54 -25.01
C SER A 7 -22.20 56.13 -25.05
N GLY A 8 -21.20 55.54 -25.70
CA GLY A 8 -21.16 54.23 -26.39
C GLY A 8 -20.32 54.24 -27.68
N SER A 9 -18.99 54.35 -27.54
CA SER A 9 -17.97 54.40 -28.61
C SER A 9 -16.70 53.69 -28.08
N ARG A 10 -16.00 52.73 -28.72
CA ARG A 10 -15.86 52.26 -30.13
C ARG A 10 -15.47 53.39 -31.08
N CYS A 11 -14.35 53.37 -31.80
CA CYS A 11 -13.71 52.30 -32.59
C CYS A 11 -12.16 52.54 -32.66
N PRO A 12 -11.33 51.98 -33.58
CA PRO A 12 -11.60 51.07 -34.73
C PRO A 12 -10.66 49.85 -34.94
N LEU A 13 -11.00 49.02 -35.95
CA LEU A 13 -10.18 48.13 -36.83
C LEU A 13 -9.30 47.02 -36.18
N GLU A 14 -9.30 45.73 -36.59
CA GLU A 14 -9.03 45.08 -37.92
C GLU A 14 -7.54 45.07 -38.32
N LEU A 15 -6.94 44.08 -39.01
CA LEU A 15 -7.30 42.76 -39.62
C LEU A 15 -6.12 41.78 -39.31
N LEU A 16 -6.09 40.44 -39.47
CA LEU A 16 -6.91 39.34 -40.05
C LEU A 16 -6.80 38.14 -39.04
N GLY A 17 -7.10 36.84 -39.28
CA GLY A 17 -7.59 36.09 -40.44
C GLY A 17 -8.05 34.66 -40.09
N VAL A 18 -8.66 33.95 -41.05
CA VAL A 18 -9.55 32.79 -40.79
C VAL A 18 -8.92 31.43 -41.10
N GLY A 19 -9.21 30.41 -40.28
CA GLY A 19 -8.79 29.01 -40.51
C GLY A 19 -9.67 27.94 -39.84
N ARG A 20 -10.95 27.82 -40.23
CA ARG A 20 -11.84 26.75 -39.71
C ARG A 20 -11.56 25.40 -40.41
N GLY A 21 -11.32 24.34 -39.63
CA GLY A 21 -11.16 22.98 -40.14
C GLY A 21 -11.74 21.90 -39.21
N ARG A 22 -13.07 21.74 -39.17
CA ARG A 22 -13.71 20.61 -38.49
C ARG A 22 -13.49 19.32 -39.29
N ARG A 23 -12.75 18.35 -38.75
CA ARG A 23 -12.78 16.96 -39.24
C ARG A 23 -13.76 16.13 -38.41
N VAL A 24 -14.87 15.75 -39.02
CA VAL A 24 -15.73 14.67 -38.53
C VAL A 24 -15.05 13.35 -38.87
N PHE A 25 -14.69 12.55 -37.86
CA PHE A 25 -14.22 11.19 -38.09
C PHE A 25 -15.41 10.24 -38.21
N ASN A 26 -15.56 9.66 -39.39
CA ASN A 26 -16.57 8.63 -39.68
C ASN A 26 -15.89 7.26 -39.56
N ILE A 27 -16.45 6.34 -38.77
CA ILE A 27 -15.82 5.05 -38.46
C ILE A 27 -16.73 3.89 -38.89
N HIS A 28 -16.36 3.24 -40.00
CA HIS A 28 -16.84 1.90 -40.34
C HIS A 28 -15.81 1.11 -41.16
N ASN A 29 -15.77 -0.22 -40.92
CA ASN A 29 -15.02 -1.26 -41.62
C ASN A 29 -13.47 -1.20 -41.55
N GLY A 30 -12.84 -2.20 -40.91
CA GLY A 30 -11.38 -2.21 -40.69
C GLY A 30 -10.63 -3.52 -40.36
N LYS A 31 -11.27 -4.70 -40.37
CA LYS A 31 -10.71 -6.06 -40.05
C LYS A 31 -10.20 -6.30 -38.60
N PRO A 32 -10.24 -7.56 -38.10
CA PRO A 32 -9.74 -7.91 -36.76
C PRO A 32 -8.23 -8.24 -36.73
N SER A 33 -7.59 -7.96 -35.59
CA SER A 33 -6.19 -8.31 -35.29
C SER A 33 -6.06 -9.70 -34.64
N ASN A 34 -5.11 -10.51 -35.12
CA ASN A 34 -4.82 -11.83 -34.55
C ASN A 34 -4.05 -11.72 -33.22
N HIS A 35 -4.75 -11.65 -32.10
CA HIS A 35 -4.14 -11.77 -30.78
C HIS A 35 -3.76 -13.23 -30.49
N ARG A 36 -2.45 -13.51 -30.36
CA ARG A 36 -1.99 -14.78 -29.76
C ARG A 36 -2.43 -14.82 -28.30
N GLN A 37 -3.25 -15.81 -27.96
CA GLN A 37 -3.52 -16.14 -26.56
C GLN A 37 -2.21 -16.55 -25.85
N LEU A 38 -2.00 -16.04 -24.64
CA LEU A 38 -0.97 -16.54 -23.74
C LEU A 38 -1.35 -17.97 -23.26
N PRO A 39 -0.37 -18.85 -23.01
CA PRO A 39 -0.65 -20.20 -22.53
C PRO A 39 -1.20 -20.17 -21.10
N GLU A 40 -2.49 -20.45 -20.96
CA GLU A 40 -3.19 -20.41 -19.68
C GLU A 40 -2.60 -21.42 -18.68
N LEU A 41 -2.25 -20.95 -17.47
CA LEU A 41 -1.69 -21.80 -16.42
C LEU A 41 -2.78 -22.71 -15.83
N ARG A 42 -2.86 -23.94 -16.36
CA ARG A 42 -3.84 -24.96 -15.95
C ARG A 42 -4.03 -25.00 -14.42
N PRO A 43 -5.28 -24.91 -13.90
CA PRO A 43 -5.55 -24.66 -12.46
C PRO A 43 -4.81 -25.56 -11.46
N LYS A 44 -4.55 -26.82 -11.82
CA LYS A 44 -3.78 -27.77 -11.01
C LYS A 44 -2.35 -27.32 -10.67
N HIS A 45 -1.75 -26.41 -11.44
CA HIS A 45 -0.42 -25.84 -11.13
C HIS A 45 -0.54 -24.68 -10.13
N LEU A 46 -1.52 -23.79 -10.31
CA LEU A 46 -1.84 -22.72 -9.35
C LEU A 46 -2.18 -23.28 -7.96
N HIS A 47 -2.97 -24.37 -7.91
CA HIS A 47 -3.31 -25.04 -6.66
C HIS A 47 -2.07 -25.56 -5.91
N ARG A 48 -1.14 -26.22 -6.61
CA ARG A 48 0.13 -26.70 -6.00
C ARG A 48 1.07 -25.57 -5.59
N ILE A 49 1.15 -24.49 -6.36
CA ILE A 49 1.95 -23.30 -5.99
C ILE A 49 1.41 -22.69 -4.69
N ASN A 50 0.08 -22.54 -4.56
CA ASN A 50 -0.52 -22.01 -3.33
C ASN A 50 -0.30 -22.96 -2.13
N GLN A 51 -0.43 -24.28 -2.31
CA GLN A 51 -0.12 -25.26 -1.25
C GLN A 51 1.34 -25.17 -0.76
N LEU A 52 2.29 -24.93 -1.68
CA LEU A 52 3.71 -24.77 -1.35
C LEU A 52 4.00 -23.49 -0.53
N PHE A 53 3.29 -22.38 -0.80
CA PHE A 53 3.39 -21.18 0.04
C PHE A 53 2.93 -21.46 1.48
N VAL A 54 1.77 -22.11 1.67
CA VAL A 54 1.26 -22.45 3.01
C VAL A 54 2.26 -23.31 3.81
N LEU A 55 2.87 -24.30 3.16
CA LEU A 55 3.87 -25.18 3.79
C LEU A 55 5.19 -24.49 4.16
N MET A 56 5.50 -23.32 3.60
CA MET A 56 6.75 -22.61 3.87
C MET A 56 6.63 -21.56 4.99
N ASP A 57 5.46 -20.94 5.17
CA ASP A 57 5.25 -19.87 6.17
C ASP A 57 4.63 -20.36 7.50
N VAL A 58 3.93 -21.50 7.51
CA VAL A 58 3.16 -21.96 8.70
C VAL A 58 3.98 -22.83 9.67
N LEU A 59 5.11 -23.40 9.25
CA LEU A 59 5.95 -24.26 10.10
C LEU A 59 6.97 -23.44 10.89
N PRO A 60 6.95 -23.45 12.24
CA PRO A 60 7.89 -22.68 13.05
C PRO A 60 9.33 -23.20 12.90
N GLY A 61 10.27 -22.29 12.71
CA GLY A 61 11.70 -22.58 12.50
C GLY A 61 12.47 -23.02 13.74
N GLY A 62 11.98 -24.03 14.47
CA GLY A 62 12.75 -24.76 15.48
C GLY A 62 13.85 -25.60 14.83
N ARG A 63 14.95 -25.87 15.55
CA ARG A 63 16.06 -26.70 15.03
C ARG A 63 15.77 -28.20 15.04
N ASP A 64 14.71 -28.60 15.73
CA ASP A 64 14.47 -29.98 16.16
C ASP A 64 13.33 -30.65 15.36
N GLY A 65 13.07 -30.17 14.14
CA GLY A 65 12.17 -30.81 13.18
C GLY A 65 12.83 -32.04 12.54
N PRO A 66 12.10 -33.14 12.29
CA PRO A 66 12.68 -34.38 11.79
C PRO A 66 13.25 -34.23 10.37
N ASP A 67 14.42 -34.83 10.11
CA ASP A 67 15.21 -34.68 8.87
C ASP A 67 14.42 -34.93 7.58
N ALA A 68 13.40 -35.81 7.63
CA ALA A 68 12.50 -36.07 6.51
C ALA A 68 11.83 -34.78 5.97
N LEU A 69 11.43 -33.86 6.86
CA LEU A 69 10.78 -32.60 6.50
C LEU A 69 11.77 -31.61 5.87
N GLN A 70 13.04 -31.64 6.32
CA GLN A 70 14.13 -30.87 5.73
C GLN A 70 14.47 -31.37 4.32
N ALA A 71 14.54 -32.70 4.15
CA ALA A 71 14.78 -33.36 2.88
C ALA A 71 13.64 -33.13 1.87
N GLU A 72 12.38 -33.18 2.30
CA GLU A 72 11.23 -32.91 1.44
C GLU A 72 11.22 -31.45 0.93
N ARG A 73 11.53 -30.47 1.79
CA ARG A 73 11.69 -29.06 1.37
C ARG A 73 12.80 -28.92 0.32
N HIS A 74 13.94 -29.59 0.47
CA HIS A 74 15.02 -29.58 -0.52
C HIS A 74 14.62 -30.25 -1.84
N ALA A 75 13.89 -31.37 -1.79
CA ALA A 75 13.40 -32.08 -2.97
C ALA A 75 12.38 -31.24 -3.78
N LEU A 76 11.44 -30.57 -3.09
CA LEU A 76 10.46 -29.68 -3.71
C LEU A 76 11.12 -28.44 -4.34
N PHE A 77 12.13 -27.86 -3.69
CA PHE A 77 12.94 -26.77 -4.22
C PHE A 77 13.69 -27.18 -5.50
N GLY A 78 14.36 -28.34 -5.48
CA GLY A 78 15.02 -28.91 -6.67
C GLY A 78 14.06 -29.20 -7.82
N HIS A 79 12.85 -29.72 -7.52
CA HIS A 79 11.83 -29.97 -8.53
C HIS A 79 11.33 -28.68 -9.20
N MET A 80 11.14 -27.58 -8.44
CA MET A 80 10.76 -26.28 -9.00
C MET A 80 11.85 -25.68 -9.90
N ILE A 81 13.14 -25.81 -9.53
CA ILE A 81 14.26 -25.43 -10.40
C ILE A 81 14.23 -26.24 -11.71
N GLY A 82 14.03 -27.57 -11.61
CA GLY A 82 13.93 -28.45 -12.77
C GLY A 82 12.78 -28.08 -13.72
N LEU A 83 11.59 -27.80 -13.18
CA LEU A 83 10.43 -27.36 -13.96
C LEU A 83 10.67 -26.02 -14.66
N ASN A 84 11.31 -25.06 -13.98
CA ASN A 84 11.63 -23.75 -14.56
C ASN A 84 12.67 -23.87 -15.68
N GLN A 85 13.77 -24.63 -15.45
CA GLN A 85 14.73 -24.93 -16.52
C GLN A 85 14.09 -25.65 -17.72
N ALA A 86 13.16 -26.58 -17.47
CA ALA A 86 12.43 -27.30 -18.53
C ALA A 86 11.37 -26.44 -19.25
N ALA A 87 11.01 -25.27 -18.70
CA ALA A 87 10.24 -24.25 -19.40
C ALA A 87 11.16 -23.38 -20.27
N CYS A 88 12.26 -22.85 -19.70
CA CYS A 88 13.25 -22.06 -20.44
C CYS A 88 13.82 -22.83 -21.65
N ARG A 89 14.22 -24.10 -21.48
CA ARG A 89 14.73 -24.94 -22.59
C ARG A 89 13.70 -25.19 -23.70
N ARG A 90 12.39 -25.10 -23.41
CA ARG A 90 11.32 -25.19 -24.42
C ARG A 90 11.03 -23.84 -25.09
N ALA A 91 11.23 -22.73 -24.39
CA ALA A 91 11.16 -21.39 -24.98
C ALA A 91 12.36 -21.11 -25.90
N SER A 92 13.53 -21.71 -25.63
CA SER A 92 14.78 -21.50 -26.38
C SER A 92 15.01 -22.48 -27.55
N GLN A 93 14.04 -23.32 -27.93
CA GLN A 93 14.17 -24.13 -29.15
C GLN A 93 13.94 -23.26 -30.40
N PRO A 94 14.87 -23.23 -31.37
CA PRO A 94 14.79 -22.32 -32.50
C PRO A 94 13.70 -22.75 -33.50
N ARG A 95 12.59 -22.02 -33.53
CA ARG A 95 11.75 -21.90 -34.72
C ARG A 95 12.24 -20.68 -35.50
N GLY A 96 12.57 -20.85 -36.78
CA GLY A 96 13.29 -19.85 -37.58
C GLY A 96 12.67 -18.46 -37.58
N SER A 97 13.20 -17.57 -36.74
CA SER A 97 12.73 -16.19 -36.56
C SER A 97 13.87 -15.36 -35.98
N THR A 98 14.47 -14.49 -36.80
CA THR A 98 15.65 -13.68 -36.46
C THR A 98 15.29 -12.44 -35.64
N ARG A 99 14.86 -12.65 -34.38
CA ARG A 99 14.82 -11.62 -33.31
C ARG A 99 14.87 -12.31 -31.93
N PRO A 100 15.81 -11.93 -31.04
CA PRO A 100 15.83 -12.48 -29.68
C PRO A 100 14.71 -11.86 -28.83
N SER A 101 13.70 -12.66 -28.48
CA SER A 101 12.71 -12.27 -27.47
C SER A 101 13.33 -12.34 -26.08
N GLN A 102 13.29 -11.26 -25.31
CA GLN A 102 13.59 -11.29 -23.88
C GLN A 102 12.61 -12.26 -23.19
N CYS A 103 13.14 -13.27 -22.49
CA CYS A 103 12.34 -14.09 -21.58
C CYS A 103 12.26 -13.42 -20.20
N ASP A 104 11.07 -13.40 -19.60
CA ASP A 104 10.77 -12.60 -18.42
C ASP A 104 11.60 -12.96 -17.17
N SER A 105 12.41 -12.00 -16.73
CA SER A 105 13.13 -12.07 -15.44
C SER A 105 12.22 -11.85 -14.22
N HIS A 106 10.94 -11.52 -14.42
CA HIS A 106 10.02 -11.09 -13.36
C HIS A 106 9.78 -12.16 -12.28
N MET A 107 9.57 -13.43 -12.66
CA MET A 107 9.25 -14.48 -11.68
C MET A 107 10.42 -14.78 -10.73
N TRP A 108 11.66 -14.64 -11.22
CA TRP A 108 12.89 -14.78 -10.42
C TRP A 108 13.03 -13.68 -9.36
N ARG A 109 12.55 -12.46 -9.66
CA ARG A 109 12.63 -11.29 -8.75
C ARG A 109 11.62 -11.36 -7.61
N VAL A 110 10.43 -11.93 -7.84
CA VAL A 110 9.46 -12.24 -6.78
C VAL A 110 10.06 -13.26 -5.81
N TRP A 111 10.69 -14.32 -6.33
CA TRP A 111 11.39 -15.33 -5.54
C TRP A 111 12.56 -14.77 -4.73
N ALA A 112 13.42 -13.95 -5.34
CA ALA A 112 14.58 -13.36 -4.66
C ALA A 112 14.23 -12.47 -3.47
N CYS A 113 13.02 -11.88 -3.44
CA CYS A 113 12.54 -11.10 -2.29
C CYS A 113 12.14 -11.94 -1.08
N LEU A 114 11.83 -13.24 -1.26
CA LEU A 114 11.36 -14.13 -0.20
C LEU A 114 12.50 -14.88 0.50
N VAL A 115 13.60 -15.18 -0.22
CA VAL A 115 14.76 -15.92 0.31
C VAL A 115 15.35 -15.31 1.61
N PRO A 116 15.49 -13.98 1.78
CA PRO A 116 16.05 -13.40 3.01
C PRO A 116 15.20 -13.63 4.26
N ILE A 117 13.89 -13.84 4.12
CA ILE A 117 12.94 -14.03 5.23
C ILE A 117 13.21 -15.36 5.96
N LEU A 118 13.77 -16.34 5.24
CA LEU A 118 14.04 -17.70 5.74
C LEU A 118 15.47 -17.88 6.28
N GLY A 119 16.27 -16.80 6.35
CA GLY A 119 17.75 -16.90 6.33
C GLY A 119 18.54 -16.26 7.47
N ARG A 120 17.93 -15.78 8.57
CA ARG A 120 18.67 -15.22 9.73
C ARG A 120 18.16 -15.65 11.10
N SER A 121 18.98 -16.44 11.79
CA SER A 121 18.80 -16.84 13.19
C SER A 121 19.00 -15.68 14.18
N HIS A 122 18.31 -15.74 15.32
CA HIS A 122 18.32 -14.67 16.31
C HIS A 122 19.58 -14.66 17.21
N GLY A 123 20.06 -13.45 17.53
CA GLY A 123 20.77 -13.19 18.79
C GLY A 123 19.76 -12.87 19.89
N ARG A 124 19.97 -13.39 21.11
CA ARG A 124 19.10 -13.09 22.27
C ARG A 124 19.34 -11.66 22.77
N PHE A 125 18.28 -10.91 23.05
CA PHE A 125 18.33 -9.75 23.94
C PHE A 125 17.87 -10.17 25.35
N PRO A 126 18.51 -9.69 26.42
CA PRO A 126 18.09 -9.98 27.80
C PRO A 126 16.89 -9.12 28.22
N ILE A 127 16.09 -9.65 29.15
CA ILE A 127 15.04 -8.90 29.85
C ILE A 127 15.68 -8.24 31.08
N PRO A 128 15.61 -6.91 31.26
CA PRO A 128 16.00 -6.27 32.51
C PRO A 128 15.01 -6.65 33.63
N GLY A 129 15.53 -7.15 34.76
CA GLY A 129 14.72 -7.43 35.95
C GLY A 129 14.23 -6.13 36.62
N GLY A 130 13.05 -6.17 37.24
CA GLY A 130 12.51 -5.03 37.96
C GLY A 130 13.21 -4.79 39.30
N GLY A 131 13.57 -3.53 39.56
CA GLY A 131 13.93 -3.02 40.88
C GLY A 131 12.99 -1.88 41.25
N GLY A 132 12.31 -1.99 42.40
CA GLY A 132 11.35 -0.97 42.84
C GLY A 132 12.00 0.07 43.75
N SER A 133 11.66 1.34 43.55
CA SER A 133 11.96 2.45 44.49
C SER A 133 10.77 3.39 44.58
N THR A 134 10.14 3.44 45.75
CA THR A 134 9.10 4.44 46.08
C THR A 134 9.75 5.74 46.54
N HIS A 135 9.53 6.83 45.82
CA HIS A 135 9.84 8.19 46.30
C HIS A 135 8.64 9.12 46.17
N ALA A 136 8.63 10.17 46.99
CA ALA A 136 7.43 10.90 47.38
C ALA A 136 6.94 11.93 46.35
N VAL A 137 5.67 12.29 46.48
CA VAL A 137 5.03 13.41 45.78
C VAL A 137 5.71 14.73 46.17
N SER A 138 5.98 15.57 45.17
CA SER A 138 6.25 17.00 45.38
C SER A 138 5.45 17.80 44.35
N SER A 139 4.44 18.54 44.82
CA SER A 139 3.60 19.39 43.98
C SER A 139 4.29 20.72 43.70
N GLY A 140 4.53 21.06 42.44
CA GLY A 140 5.17 22.32 42.04
C GLY A 140 4.91 22.68 40.58
N ASN A 141 4.36 23.87 40.37
CA ASN A 141 3.91 24.41 39.08
C ASN A 141 4.82 24.15 37.87
N SER A 142 4.23 23.69 36.77
CA SER A 142 4.26 24.45 35.52
C SER A 142 3.12 24.04 34.59
N MET A 143 2.18 24.94 34.31
CA MET A 143 1.35 24.84 33.11
C MET A 143 2.19 25.31 31.92
N ALA A 144 3.10 24.44 31.47
CA ALA A 144 3.72 24.60 30.17
C ALA A 144 2.60 24.60 29.12
N SER A 145 2.47 25.69 28.38
CA SER A 145 1.51 25.80 27.27
C SER A 145 1.71 24.63 26.33
N ASN A 146 0.69 23.77 26.21
CA ASN A 146 0.74 22.54 25.42
C ASN A 146 1.27 22.88 24.01
N PRO A 147 2.35 22.23 23.51
CA PRO A 147 2.94 22.58 22.23
C PRO A 147 1.86 22.50 21.16
N SER A 148 1.67 23.60 20.42
CA SER A 148 0.51 23.84 19.57
C SER A 148 0.18 22.63 18.72
N THR A 149 -1.00 22.04 18.95
CA THR A 149 -1.50 20.88 18.21
C THR A 149 -1.68 21.27 16.75
N VAL A 150 -0.68 20.95 15.92
CA VAL A 150 -0.69 21.26 14.49
C VAL A 150 -1.84 20.49 13.84
N ASP A 151 -2.72 21.21 13.16
CA ASP A 151 -3.99 20.66 12.69
C ASP A 151 -3.77 19.58 11.59
N LEU A 152 -4.55 18.50 11.65
CA LEU A 152 -4.32 17.33 10.83
C LEU A 152 -4.76 17.58 9.39
N GLY A 153 -3.80 17.52 8.46
CA GLY A 153 -4.03 17.91 7.07
C GLY A 153 -3.77 19.38 6.79
N SER A 154 -3.26 20.15 7.76
CA SER A 154 -2.62 21.43 7.46
C SER A 154 -1.30 21.23 6.70
N PRO A 155 -0.86 22.19 5.87
CA PRO A 155 0.47 22.16 5.24
C PRO A 155 1.61 22.08 6.27
N ALA A 156 1.47 22.75 7.42
CA ALA A 156 2.46 22.70 8.51
C ALA A 156 2.61 21.28 9.10
N GLU A 157 1.53 20.49 9.17
CA GLU A 157 1.61 19.09 9.60
C GLU A 157 2.26 18.20 8.54
N LEU A 158 2.08 18.51 7.24
CA LEU A 158 2.80 17.83 6.15
C LEU A 158 4.30 18.12 6.23
N GLU A 159 4.70 19.39 6.37
CA GLU A 159 6.10 19.80 6.52
C GLU A 159 6.75 19.15 7.76
N ARG A 160 6.05 19.17 8.91
CA ARG A 160 6.51 18.53 10.15
C ARG A 160 6.73 17.02 9.97
N ARG A 161 5.85 16.33 9.23
CA ARG A 161 6.00 14.90 8.94
C ARG A 161 7.09 14.62 7.91
N LEU A 162 7.25 15.46 6.89
CA LEU A 162 8.35 15.36 5.92
C LEU A 162 9.72 15.45 6.60
N ALA A 163 9.88 16.37 7.56
CA ALA A 163 11.11 16.54 8.34
C ALA A 163 11.47 15.32 9.23
N LEU A 164 10.55 14.38 9.44
CA LEU A 164 10.76 13.16 10.22
C LEU A 164 11.14 11.93 9.38
N ILE A 165 11.19 12.05 8.04
CA ILE A 165 11.42 10.91 7.13
C ILE A 165 12.92 10.59 7.02
N PRO A 166 13.38 9.39 7.40
CA PRO A 166 14.73 8.92 7.09
C PRO A 166 14.95 8.79 5.57
N PRO A 167 16.10 9.18 5.01
CA PRO A 167 16.35 9.10 3.56
C PRO A 167 16.28 7.69 2.93
N GLY A 168 16.31 6.63 3.75
CA GLY A 168 16.15 5.24 3.31
C GLY A 168 14.71 4.72 3.29
N ASP A 169 13.75 5.46 3.85
CA ASP A 169 12.39 4.98 4.03
C ASP A 169 11.64 4.97 2.70
N THR A 170 11.11 3.78 2.35
CA THR A 170 10.44 3.54 1.07
C THR A 170 9.14 2.75 1.20
N ALA A 171 8.29 2.93 0.19
CA ALA A 171 7.09 2.13 -0.08
C ALA A 171 7.11 1.61 -1.53
N ARG A 172 6.27 0.59 -1.79
CA ARG A 172 6.06 0.07 -3.15
C ARG A 172 5.24 1.06 -3.99
N GLY A 173 5.54 1.16 -5.29
CA GLY A 173 4.75 1.96 -6.26
C GLY A 173 3.26 1.61 -6.28
N TYR A 174 2.90 0.41 -5.81
CA TYR A 174 1.55 -0.03 -5.53
C TYR A 174 0.73 0.97 -4.68
N PHE A 175 1.31 1.51 -3.60
CA PHE A 175 0.62 2.44 -2.70
C PHE A 175 0.31 3.78 -3.38
N PHE A 176 1.21 4.25 -4.26
CA PHE A 176 1.03 5.46 -5.06
C PHE A 176 -0.11 5.28 -6.07
N ASN A 177 -0.14 4.14 -6.78
CA ASN A 177 -1.21 3.84 -7.72
C ASN A 177 -2.58 3.74 -7.04
N CYS A 178 -2.67 3.13 -5.86
CA CYS A 178 -3.91 3.07 -5.07
C CYS A 178 -4.31 4.41 -4.44
N ALA A 179 -3.40 5.38 -4.31
CA ALA A 179 -3.74 6.74 -3.88
C ALA A 179 -4.24 7.61 -5.05
N LEU A 180 -3.70 7.39 -6.26
CA LEU A 180 -4.13 8.07 -7.49
C LEU A 180 -5.48 7.55 -8.03
N GLU A 181 -5.78 6.26 -7.86
CA GLU A 181 -6.97 5.63 -8.47
C GLU A 181 -8.31 6.24 -8.03
N PRO A 182 -8.55 6.58 -6.75
CA PRO A 182 -9.75 7.33 -6.35
C PRO A 182 -9.89 8.70 -7.03
N ILE A 183 -8.78 9.37 -7.36
CA ILE A 183 -8.80 10.64 -8.09
C ILE A 183 -9.18 10.42 -9.56
N ARG A 184 -8.67 9.35 -10.18
CA ARG A 184 -9.11 8.93 -11.54
C ARG A 184 -10.60 8.60 -11.57
N MET A 185 -11.12 7.93 -10.53
CA MET A 185 -12.54 7.61 -10.42
C MET A 185 -13.45 8.83 -10.17
N LEU A 186 -12.92 9.91 -9.58
CA LEU A 186 -13.62 11.18 -9.43
C LEU A 186 -13.77 11.92 -10.77
N GLY A 187 -12.86 11.68 -11.73
CA GLY A 187 -12.83 12.35 -13.03
C GLY A 187 -12.22 13.76 -13.01
N ASP A 188 -11.71 14.22 -11.86
CA ASP A 188 -10.98 15.48 -11.73
C ASP A 188 -9.54 15.30 -12.29
N ALA A 189 -9.36 15.74 -13.53
CA ALA A 189 -8.07 15.71 -14.22
C ALA A 189 -7.04 16.65 -13.58
N GLU A 190 -7.46 17.80 -13.04
CA GLU A 190 -6.53 18.74 -12.40
C GLU A 190 -6.06 18.22 -11.04
N ALA A 191 -6.93 17.59 -10.25
CA ALA A 191 -6.50 16.93 -9.01
C ALA A 191 -5.54 15.78 -9.28
N LEU A 192 -5.74 15.03 -10.38
CA LEU A 192 -4.83 13.98 -10.79
C LEU A 192 -3.46 14.56 -11.19
N GLU A 193 -3.45 15.63 -12.00
CA GLU A 193 -2.24 16.35 -12.40
C GLU A 193 -1.48 16.90 -11.17
N ARG A 194 -2.16 17.63 -10.28
CA ARG A 194 -1.61 18.12 -9.00
C ARG A 194 -0.99 17.00 -8.15
N CYS A 195 -1.60 15.81 -8.12
CA CYS A 195 -1.03 14.66 -7.39
C CYS A 195 0.25 14.12 -8.04
N LEU A 196 0.30 14.06 -9.37
CA LEU A 196 1.46 13.60 -10.13
C LEU A 196 2.63 14.60 -10.03
N GLU A 197 2.36 15.90 -10.21
CA GLU A 197 3.29 17.01 -10.00
C GLU A 197 3.89 16.99 -8.59
N THR A 198 3.04 16.90 -7.57
CA THR A 198 3.44 16.78 -6.14
C THR A 198 4.40 15.60 -5.91
N SER A 199 4.30 14.55 -6.71
CA SER A 199 5.15 13.36 -6.63
C SER A 199 6.39 13.41 -7.55
N GLY A 200 6.51 14.44 -8.39
CA GLY A 200 7.58 14.59 -9.39
C GLY A 200 7.63 13.45 -10.43
N ARG A 201 6.50 12.79 -10.71
CA ARG A 201 6.43 11.58 -11.56
C ARG A 201 5.10 11.47 -12.30
N GLU A 202 5.19 11.01 -13.55
CA GLU A 202 4.04 10.69 -14.41
C GLU A 202 3.41 9.32 -14.05
N GLU A 203 4.23 8.32 -13.66
CA GLU A 203 3.77 6.96 -13.37
C GLU A 203 4.59 6.22 -12.29
N PHE A 204 4.00 5.14 -11.76
CA PHE A 204 4.59 4.28 -10.73
C PHE A 204 4.54 2.80 -11.10
N THR A 205 5.70 2.17 -11.25
CA THR A 205 5.81 0.71 -11.40
C THR A 205 5.50 0.03 -10.07
N ALA A 206 4.41 -0.74 -10.01
CA ALA A 206 3.82 -1.20 -8.74
C ALA A 206 4.79 -1.92 -7.77
N PHE A 207 5.78 -2.66 -8.30
CA PHE A 207 6.74 -3.42 -7.49
C PHE A 207 8.05 -2.68 -7.16
N PHE A 208 8.30 -1.52 -7.75
CA PHE A 208 9.50 -0.72 -7.45
C PHE A 208 9.35 0.02 -6.11
N ASN A 209 10.47 0.32 -5.47
CA ASN A 209 10.50 1.10 -4.23
C ASN A 209 10.66 2.59 -4.56
N TYR A 210 9.90 3.44 -3.88
CA TYR A 210 9.94 4.90 -4.01
C TYR A 210 9.98 5.54 -2.61
N PRO A 211 10.59 6.74 -2.44
CA PRO A 211 10.72 7.38 -1.12
C PRO A 211 9.38 7.71 -0.46
N ILE A 212 9.31 7.61 0.86
CA ILE A 212 8.12 8.07 1.62
C ILE A 212 7.94 9.59 1.53
N SER A 213 9.02 10.35 1.35
CA SER A 213 8.99 11.78 1.06
C SER A 213 8.31 12.10 -0.29
N THR A 214 8.12 11.12 -1.17
CA THR A 214 7.30 11.23 -2.38
C THR A 214 5.86 10.75 -2.15
N LEU A 215 5.65 9.73 -1.31
CA LEU A 215 4.31 9.18 -1.05
C LEU A 215 3.46 10.09 -0.17
N LEU A 216 4.05 10.65 0.89
CA LEU A 216 3.32 11.42 1.89
C LEU A 216 2.68 12.70 1.30
N PRO A 217 3.38 13.53 0.49
CA PRO A 217 2.76 14.66 -0.20
C PRO A 217 1.64 14.24 -1.15
N LEU A 218 1.84 13.19 -1.95
CA LEU A 218 0.80 12.68 -2.86
C LEU A 218 -0.45 12.20 -2.10
N LEU A 219 -0.29 11.55 -0.94
CA LEU A 219 -1.42 11.18 -0.08
C LEU A 219 -2.16 12.39 0.49
N TYR A 220 -1.45 13.47 0.83
CA TYR A 220 -2.06 14.73 1.28
C TYR A 220 -2.82 15.42 0.14
N THR A 221 -2.23 15.56 -1.05
CA THR A 221 -2.91 16.15 -2.21
C THR A 221 -4.14 15.34 -2.64
N ALA A 222 -4.05 14.00 -2.62
CA ALA A 222 -5.20 13.14 -2.90
C ALA A 222 -6.30 13.28 -1.82
N ALA A 223 -5.94 13.32 -0.53
CA ALA A 223 -6.90 13.49 0.55
C ALA A 223 -7.53 14.90 0.56
N TRP A 224 -6.80 15.95 0.18
CA TRP A 224 -7.35 17.30 0.00
C TRP A 224 -8.34 17.37 -1.15
N ALA A 225 -8.08 16.71 -2.28
CA ALA A 225 -9.04 16.62 -3.39
C ALA A 225 -10.31 15.82 -3.01
N LEU A 226 -10.17 14.76 -2.20
CA LEU A 226 -11.28 13.91 -1.77
C LEU A 226 -12.07 14.44 -0.56
N ARG A 227 -11.59 15.46 0.15
CA ARG A 227 -12.19 15.93 1.42
C ARG A 227 -13.64 16.41 1.25
N GLU A 228 -13.99 16.98 0.10
CA GLU A 228 -15.31 17.58 -0.14
C GLU A 228 -16.38 16.50 -0.35
N SER A 229 -16.03 15.41 -1.03
CA SER A 229 -16.89 14.22 -1.14
C SER A 229 -16.84 13.30 0.08
N SER A 230 -15.77 13.37 0.89
CA SER A 230 -15.57 12.52 2.08
C SER A 230 -16.03 13.18 3.39
N GLY A 231 -16.35 14.49 3.37
CA GLY A 231 -16.75 15.27 4.55
C GLY A 231 -15.58 15.81 5.40
N SER A 232 -14.43 15.12 5.44
CA SER A 232 -13.20 15.63 6.09
C SER A 232 -11.93 15.07 5.45
N PHE A 233 -10.77 15.63 5.81
CA PHE A 233 -9.45 15.15 5.40
C PHE A 233 -9.11 13.78 6.00
N GLU A 234 -9.52 13.54 7.25
CA GLU A 234 -9.34 12.27 7.95
C GLU A 234 -10.20 11.17 7.34
N GLU A 235 -11.47 11.43 7.00
CA GLU A 235 -12.27 10.42 6.28
C GLU A 235 -11.75 10.21 4.86
N ALA A 236 -11.25 11.24 4.17
CA ALA A 236 -10.59 11.08 2.88
C ALA A 236 -9.35 10.15 2.98
N LEU A 237 -8.46 10.37 3.95
CA LEU A 237 -7.36 9.45 4.25
C LEU A 237 -7.86 8.04 4.62
N ARG A 238 -8.93 7.93 5.40
CA ARG A 238 -9.55 6.65 5.79
C ARG A 238 -10.14 5.91 4.60
N GLN A 239 -10.68 6.61 3.60
CA GLN A 239 -11.14 6.04 2.33
C GLN A 239 -9.98 5.62 1.43
N LEU A 240 -8.89 6.39 1.35
CA LEU A 240 -7.65 5.96 0.69
C LEU A 240 -7.08 4.68 1.34
N GLY A 241 -7.13 4.58 2.67
CA GLY A 241 -6.76 3.40 3.46
C GLY A 241 -7.62 2.17 3.16
N LYS A 242 -8.96 2.32 3.17
CA LYS A 242 -9.90 1.26 2.76
C LYS A 242 -9.63 0.82 1.32
N HIS A 243 -9.42 1.76 0.40
CA HIS A 243 -9.19 1.48 -1.02
C HIS A 243 -7.91 0.66 -1.27
N VAL A 244 -6.77 1.04 -0.69
CA VAL A 244 -5.51 0.27 -0.86
C VAL A 244 -5.63 -1.13 -0.28
N ALA A 245 -6.29 -1.28 0.88
CA ALA A 245 -6.56 -2.59 1.47
C ALA A 245 -7.45 -3.44 0.56
N LYS A 246 -8.56 -2.89 0.08
CA LYS A 246 -9.52 -3.58 -0.81
C LYS A 246 -8.85 -4.10 -2.08
N HIS A 247 -8.05 -3.26 -2.72
CA HIS A 247 -7.29 -3.64 -3.92
C HIS A 247 -6.18 -4.67 -3.61
N PHE A 248 -5.61 -4.66 -2.40
CA PHE A 248 -4.60 -5.64 -2.01
C PHE A 248 -5.24 -7.00 -1.80
N LEU A 249 -6.34 -7.04 -1.04
CA LEU A 249 -7.11 -8.25 -0.76
C LEU A 249 -7.79 -8.84 -2.00
N ALA A 250 -8.08 -8.00 -3.00
CA ALA A 250 -8.54 -8.43 -4.32
C ALA A 250 -7.45 -9.13 -5.16
N ASN A 251 -6.16 -8.92 -4.89
CA ASN A 251 -5.05 -9.52 -5.64
C ASN A 251 -4.67 -10.93 -5.12
N PRO A 252 -3.92 -11.76 -5.89
CA PRO A 252 -3.63 -13.15 -5.51
C PRO A 252 -2.90 -13.31 -4.17
N VAL A 253 -2.03 -12.36 -3.78
CA VAL A 253 -1.28 -12.39 -2.53
C VAL A 253 -2.19 -12.04 -1.35
N GLY A 254 -3.02 -11.00 -1.47
CA GLY A 254 -3.99 -10.65 -0.44
C GLY A 254 -5.09 -11.71 -0.26
N ARG A 255 -5.52 -12.36 -1.35
CA ARG A 255 -6.42 -13.54 -1.27
C ARG A 255 -5.77 -14.70 -0.53
N ALA A 256 -4.50 -15.01 -0.82
CA ALA A 256 -3.76 -16.05 -0.10
C ALA A 256 -3.65 -15.73 1.40
N LEU A 257 -3.40 -14.46 1.77
CA LEU A 257 -3.37 -14.02 3.16
C LEU A 257 -4.72 -14.18 3.87
N LEU A 258 -5.84 -13.84 3.22
CA LEU A 258 -7.19 -14.07 3.77
C LEU A 258 -7.55 -15.55 3.90
N MET A 259 -7.08 -16.39 2.98
CA MET A 259 -7.24 -17.85 3.07
C MET A 259 -6.41 -18.44 4.21
N LEU A 260 -5.18 -17.98 4.42
CA LEU A 260 -4.33 -18.33 5.57
C LEU A 260 -4.94 -17.87 6.90
N ALA A 261 -5.52 -16.67 6.94
CA ALA A 261 -6.30 -16.19 8.08
C ALA A 261 -7.63 -16.92 8.27
N ALA A 262 -8.03 -17.82 7.36
CA ALA A 262 -9.24 -18.66 7.42
C ALA A 262 -10.56 -17.90 7.67
N LYS A 263 -10.64 -16.60 7.32
CA LYS A 263 -11.71 -15.67 7.76
C LYS A 263 -11.92 -15.66 9.28
N SER A 264 -10.82 -15.60 10.02
CA SER A 264 -10.77 -15.37 11.46
C SER A 264 -10.04 -14.06 11.74
N PRO A 265 -10.71 -13.05 12.34
CA PRO A 265 -10.05 -11.84 12.83
C PRO A 265 -8.91 -12.14 13.80
N THR A 266 -9.02 -13.22 14.58
CA THR A 266 -7.98 -13.69 15.51
C THR A 266 -6.70 -14.14 14.79
N GLN A 267 -6.83 -14.89 13.68
CA GLN A 267 -5.66 -15.28 12.89
C GLN A 267 -5.08 -14.09 12.11
N LEU A 268 -5.93 -13.20 11.61
CA LEU A 268 -5.49 -11.94 11.01
C LEU A 268 -4.64 -11.12 11.99
N VAL A 269 -5.11 -10.91 13.23
CA VAL A 269 -4.40 -10.16 14.28
C VAL A 269 -2.99 -10.68 14.51
N ASN A 270 -2.83 -12.00 14.65
CA ASN A 270 -1.53 -12.62 14.83
C ASN A 270 -0.60 -12.42 13.61
N GLY A 271 -1.16 -12.27 12.41
CA GLY A 271 -0.43 -11.98 11.17
C GLY A 271 -0.09 -10.50 10.93
N LEU A 272 -0.75 -9.54 11.59
CA LEU A 272 -0.59 -8.10 11.31
C LEU A 272 0.87 -7.60 11.36
N PRO A 273 1.72 -7.98 12.35
CA PRO A 273 3.13 -7.55 12.37
C PRO A 273 3.94 -8.04 11.16
N ALA A 274 3.57 -9.19 10.58
CA ALA A 274 4.20 -9.71 9.37
C ALA A 274 3.66 -9.02 8.11
N ALA A 275 2.33 -8.88 8.01
CA ALA A 275 1.68 -8.18 6.89
C ALA A 275 2.17 -6.72 6.75
N TYR A 276 2.37 -6.01 7.87
CA TYR A 276 2.94 -4.67 7.89
C TYR A 276 4.32 -4.62 7.20
N ARG A 277 5.25 -5.53 7.59
CA ARG A 277 6.62 -5.59 7.02
C ARG A 277 6.66 -6.00 5.55
N THR A 278 5.64 -6.67 5.05
CA THR A 278 5.52 -7.01 3.62
C THR A 278 5.08 -5.81 2.78
N GLY A 279 4.26 -4.91 3.33
CA GLY A 279 3.85 -3.67 2.68
C GLY A 279 4.89 -2.56 2.77
N TRP A 280 5.44 -2.33 3.97
CA TRP A 280 6.28 -1.19 4.30
C TRP A 280 7.74 -1.61 4.50
N GLY A 281 8.66 -0.94 3.78
CA GLY A 281 10.10 -1.14 3.94
C GLY A 281 10.70 -0.46 5.19
N HIS A 282 9.87 0.16 6.03
CA HIS A 282 10.26 1.00 7.15
C HIS A 282 9.24 0.93 8.30
N GLY A 283 9.62 1.47 9.46
CA GLY A 283 8.82 1.40 10.69
C GLY A 283 8.66 -0.03 11.25
N ARG A 284 7.87 -0.18 12.32
CA ARG A 284 7.59 -1.47 12.96
C ARG A 284 6.14 -1.54 13.43
N GLY A 285 5.43 -2.58 12.97
CA GLY A 285 4.12 -2.96 13.49
C GLY A 285 4.22 -3.99 14.62
N ALA A 286 3.44 -3.81 15.68
CA ALA A 286 3.25 -4.76 16.79
C ALA A 286 1.76 -4.83 17.17
N VAL A 287 1.33 -5.89 17.88
CA VAL A 287 -0.04 -6.01 18.40
C VAL A 287 -0.04 -6.63 19.78
N LYS A 288 -0.94 -6.17 20.65
CA LYS A 288 -1.22 -6.72 21.98
C LYS A 288 -2.70 -7.08 22.08
N TRP A 289 -3.00 -8.32 22.47
CA TRP A 289 -4.36 -8.74 22.79
C TRP A 289 -4.86 -8.01 24.05
N THR A 290 -6.08 -7.47 23.99
CA THR A 290 -6.74 -6.74 25.10
C THR A 290 -8.05 -7.37 25.56
N GLY A 291 -8.66 -8.22 24.72
CA GLY A 291 -9.83 -9.05 25.04
C GLY A 291 -10.05 -10.10 23.94
N LEU A 292 -11.07 -10.96 24.07
CA LEU A 292 -11.32 -12.06 23.11
C LEU A 292 -11.51 -11.55 21.67
N ASN A 293 -12.29 -10.47 21.52
CA ASN A 293 -12.54 -9.78 20.25
C ASN A 293 -11.91 -8.37 20.24
N GLN A 294 -10.78 -8.16 20.93
CA GLN A 294 -10.17 -6.84 21.10
C GLN A 294 -8.64 -6.91 21.11
N CYS A 295 -8.00 -5.98 20.40
CA CYS A 295 -6.54 -5.81 20.44
C CYS A 295 -6.14 -4.35 20.27
N ALA A 296 -4.97 -4.00 20.81
CA ALA A 296 -4.29 -2.75 20.52
C ALA A 296 -3.17 -3.02 19.51
N ALA A 297 -3.20 -2.37 18.35
CA ALA A 297 -2.11 -2.40 17.39
C ALA A 297 -1.24 -1.15 17.52
N PHE A 298 0.06 -1.29 17.26
CA PHE A 298 1.06 -0.22 17.42
C PHE A 298 1.87 -0.12 16.13
N ILE A 299 2.02 1.09 15.59
CA ILE A 299 2.90 1.37 14.45
C ILE A 299 3.89 2.44 14.88
N HIS A 300 5.17 2.07 14.93
CA HIS A 300 6.27 2.95 15.32
C HIS A 300 7.15 3.31 14.12
N GLY A 301 7.65 4.54 14.06
CA GLY A 301 8.52 5.02 12.99
C GLY A 301 7.86 4.97 11.61
N ASN A 302 6.60 5.41 11.49
CA ASN A 302 5.91 5.60 10.22
C ASN A 302 5.17 6.95 10.24
N VAL A 303 5.47 7.81 9.25
CA VAL A 303 4.92 9.18 9.20
C VAL A 303 3.52 9.29 8.59
N ILE A 304 2.98 8.23 7.99
CA ILE A 304 1.65 8.25 7.38
C ILE A 304 0.58 8.48 8.48
N PRO A 305 -0.34 9.46 8.35
CA PRO A 305 -1.27 9.77 9.42
C PRO A 305 -2.25 8.63 9.76
N TYR A 306 -2.64 8.57 11.04
CA TYR A 306 -3.42 7.47 11.60
C TYR A 306 -4.72 7.12 10.85
N PRO A 307 -5.52 8.05 10.29
CA PRO A 307 -6.79 7.68 9.65
C PRO A 307 -6.61 6.76 8.43
N TYR A 308 -5.47 6.85 7.74
CA TYR A 308 -5.13 5.95 6.64
C TYR A 308 -5.05 4.49 7.11
N PHE A 309 -4.36 4.24 8.23
CA PHE A 309 -4.26 2.91 8.80
C PHE A 309 -5.56 2.45 9.49
N GLU A 310 -6.36 3.36 10.07
CA GLU A 310 -7.73 3.02 10.48
C GLU A 310 -8.51 2.45 9.30
N GLY A 311 -8.43 3.09 8.13
CA GLY A 311 -9.06 2.64 6.89
C GLY A 311 -8.58 1.26 6.44
N VAL A 312 -7.26 1.02 6.51
CA VAL A 312 -6.68 -0.30 6.23
C VAL A 312 -7.20 -1.36 7.20
N PHE A 313 -7.19 -1.11 8.51
CA PHE A 313 -7.68 -2.08 9.48
C PHE A 313 -9.18 -2.35 9.33
N LEU A 314 -10.00 -1.32 9.07
CA LEU A 314 -11.44 -1.47 8.82
C LEU A 314 -11.73 -2.46 7.68
N GLU A 315 -11.14 -2.25 6.51
CA GLU A 315 -11.36 -3.12 5.34
C GLU A 315 -10.78 -4.53 5.56
N VAL A 316 -9.57 -4.67 6.13
CA VAL A 316 -8.93 -5.98 6.28
C VAL A 316 -9.64 -6.86 7.32
N PHE A 317 -10.10 -6.30 8.44
CA PHE A 317 -10.89 -7.05 9.43
C PHE A 317 -12.28 -7.40 8.89
N GLN A 318 -12.94 -6.47 8.18
CA GLN A 318 -14.24 -6.75 7.55
C GLN A 318 -14.13 -7.87 6.50
N ALA A 319 -13.07 -7.87 5.67
CA ALA A 319 -12.78 -8.94 4.72
C ALA A 319 -12.42 -10.28 5.39
N ALA A 320 -11.84 -10.23 6.60
CA ALA A 320 -11.63 -11.38 7.47
C ALA A 320 -12.89 -11.82 8.25
N GLY A 321 -14.05 -11.20 8.02
CA GLY A 321 -15.34 -11.61 8.58
C GLY A 321 -15.72 -10.98 9.93
N ALA A 322 -14.99 -9.97 10.41
CA ALA A 322 -15.35 -9.25 11.62
C ALA A 322 -16.69 -8.51 11.47
N THR A 323 -17.59 -8.64 12.46
CA THR A 323 -18.81 -7.82 12.55
C THR A 323 -18.67 -6.78 13.67
N GLY A 324 -19.58 -5.80 13.74
CA GLY A 324 -19.56 -4.76 14.81
C GLY A 324 -18.25 -3.95 14.91
N LEU A 325 -17.42 -3.97 13.86
CA LEU A 325 -16.02 -3.55 13.87
C LEU A 325 -15.86 -2.06 14.19
N LYS A 326 -14.94 -1.76 15.11
CA LYS A 326 -14.49 -0.40 15.44
C LYS A 326 -12.97 -0.37 15.45
N VAL A 327 -12.43 0.71 14.89
CA VAL A 327 -11.00 1.05 14.91
C VAL A 327 -10.87 2.53 15.27
N THR A 328 -10.05 2.83 16.27
CA THR A 328 -9.75 4.21 16.69
C THR A 328 -8.23 4.39 16.80
N GLY A 329 -7.64 5.18 15.93
CA GLY A 329 -6.22 5.53 15.95
C GLY A 329 -5.93 6.76 16.82
N ARG A 330 -4.73 6.81 17.39
CA ARG A 330 -4.22 7.93 18.19
C ARG A 330 -2.73 8.12 17.93
N GLN A 331 -2.34 9.28 17.43
CA GLN A 331 -0.94 9.67 17.33
C GLN A 331 -0.39 9.85 18.77
N VAL A 332 0.63 9.06 19.15
CA VAL A 332 1.23 9.08 20.51
C VAL A 332 2.68 9.59 20.50
N GLY A 333 3.34 9.58 19.35
CA GLY A 333 4.62 10.25 19.11
C GLY A 333 4.72 10.76 17.68
N PRO A 334 5.80 11.48 17.30
CA PRO A 334 5.89 12.19 16.02
C PRO A 334 5.71 11.31 14.76
N ALA A 335 6.11 10.03 14.84
CA ALA A 335 5.89 9.00 13.82
C ALA A 335 5.35 7.68 14.43
N ASP A 336 4.71 7.78 15.60
CA ASP A 336 4.29 6.65 16.42
C ASP A 336 2.79 6.75 16.74
N THR A 337 2.05 5.67 16.49
CA THR A 337 0.57 5.63 16.55
C THR A 337 0.06 4.33 17.16
N ASP A 338 -0.88 4.48 18.11
CA ASP A 338 -1.67 3.38 18.69
C ASP A 338 -3.01 3.23 17.95
N TYR A 339 -3.57 2.01 17.91
CA TYR A 339 -4.89 1.73 17.35
C TYR A 339 -5.70 0.79 18.26
N ASP A 340 -6.76 1.38 18.83
CA ASP A 340 -7.95 0.80 19.45
C ASP A 340 -8.77 -0.13 18.52
N ILE A 341 -8.61 -1.47 18.49
CA ILE A 341 -9.37 -2.36 17.57
C ILE A 341 -10.31 -3.32 18.33
N SER A 342 -11.60 -3.36 17.95
CA SER A 342 -12.60 -4.26 18.53
C SER A 342 -13.67 -4.73 17.54
N TRP A 343 -14.21 -5.94 17.72
CA TRP A 343 -15.26 -6.52 16.87
C TRP A 343 -16.26 -7.37 17.67
N SER A 344 -17.27 -7.89 16.96
CA SER A 344 -18.28 -8.87 17.40
C SER A 344 -18.15 -10.14 16.56
#